data_AF-A0A971J347-F1
#
_entry.id   AF-A0A971J347-F1
#
_cell.length_a   1.000
_cell.length_b   1.000
_cell.length_c   1.000
_cell.angle_alpha   90.00
_cell.angle_beta   90.00
_cell.angle_gamma   90.00
#
_symmetry.space_group_name_H-M   'P 1'
#
loop_
_entity.id
_entity.type
_entity.pdbx_description
1 polymer ?
#
loop_
_entity_poly.entity_id
_entity_poly.type
_entity_poly.pdbx_seq_one_letter_code
_entity_poly.pdbx_strand_id
1 'polypeptide(L)'
;MEPVRIGQPGKITIYTVLFLAVVLSVLRIVDYRMVTILVVAVMLVLDRHLLLRVDYYLLGTFICFFIAIDNLSHFQALSAWLQDGLATASSSFFGSVLLSQFISNVPCAILIANYSQQWPAVLLGVNVGGMGTLIASMASVIAYRYYVREYKRNGYLGEFIGYSLLSLAVFLPIGLLLVFYEPTVLLNLLFTD
;
A
#
# COMPACT_ATOMS: atom_id res chain seq x y z
N MET A 1 9.02 3.81 -30.47
CA MET A 1 8.74 4.60 -29.26
C MET A 1 8.86 6.05 -29.66
N GLU A 2 7.74 6.77 -29.78
CA GLU A 2 7.81 8.21 -30.05
C GLU A 2 8.50 8.94 -28.88
N PRO A 3 9.33 9.95 -29.13
CA PRO A 3 9.98 10.70 -28.06
C PRO A 3 8.92 11.39 -27.21
N VAL A 4 8.95 11.13 -25.90
CA VAL A 4 8.08 11.79 -24.92
C VAL A 4 8.39 13.28 -24.94
N ARG A 5 7.54 14.06 -25.62
CA ARG A 5 7.67 15.51 -25.67
C ARG A 5 7.33 16.06 -24.29
N ILE A 6 8.36 16.54 -23.58
CA ILE A 6 8.23 17.15 -22.26
C ILE A 6 7.46 18.47 -22.43
N GLY A 7 6.16 18.45 -22.10
CA GLY A 7 5.21 19.49 -22.49
C GLY A 7 5.42 20.88 -21.91
N GLN A 8 6.26 21.07 -20.88
CA GLN A 8 6.69 22.36 -20.30
C GLN A 8 7.61 22.11 -19.08
N PRO A 9 8.93 22.40 -19.14
CA PRO A 9 9.87 22.08 -18.04
C PRO A 9 9.57 22.84 -16.73
N GLY A 10 8.99 24.04 -16.82
CA GLY A 10 8.62 24.84 -15.64
C GLY A 10 7.52 24.18 -14.79
N LYS A 11 6.49 23.61 -15.43
CA LYS A 11 5.41 22.90 -14.71
C LYS A 11 5.93 21.66 -13.97
N ILE A 12 6.85 20.93 -14.60
CA ILE A 12 7.44 19.73 -14.00
C ILE A 12 8.22 20.08 -12.75
N THR A 13 9.02 21.15 -12.80
CA THR A 13 9.77 21.62 -11.62
C THR A 13 8.82 21.92 -10.47
N ILE A 14 7.72 22.63 -10.73
CA ILE A 14 6.69 22.93 -9.71
C ILE A 14 6.09 21.63 -9.15
N TYR A 15 5.73 20.67 -10.00
CA TYR A 15 5.16 19.39 -9.56
C TYR A 15 6.14 18.54 -8.76
N THR A 16 7.42 18.54 -9.12
CA THR A 16 8.46 17.89 -8.33
C THR A 16 8.59 18.54 -6.96
N VAL A 17 8.59 19.87 -6.86
CA VAL A 17 8.65 20.58 -5.57
C VAL A 17 7.42 20.27 -4.71
N LEU A 18 6.21 20.31 -5.28
CA LEU A 18 4.99 19.94 -4.56
C LEU A 18 5.01 18.49 -4.09
N PHE A 19 5.50 17.57 -4.93
CA PHE A 19 5.64 16.16 -4.58
C PHE A 19 6.61 15.98 -3.41
N LEU A 20 7.77 16.65 -3.43
CA LEU A 20 8.72 16.62 -2.32
C LEU A 20 8.11 17.20 -1.04
N ALA A 21 7.32 18.28 -1.12
CA ALA A 21 6.61 18.82 0.03
C ALA A 21 5.61 17.82 0.63
N VAL A 22 4.90 17.06 -0.23
CA VAL A 22 4.02 15.96 0.22
C VAL A 22 4.82 14.85 0.90
N VAL A 23 5.97 14.45 0.35
CA VAL A 23 6.85 13.45 0.98
C VAL A 23 7.34 13.93 2.34
N LEU A 24 7.81 15.18 2.46
CA LEU A 24 8.23 15.78 3.73
C LEU A 24 7.10 15.79 4.76
N SER A 25 5.86 16.00 4.32
CA SER A 25 4.69 15.92 5.19
C SER A 25 4.42 14.49 5.68
N VAL A 26 4.54 13.49 4.81
CA VAL A 26 4.41 12.08 5.19
C VAL A 26 5.49 11.67 6.20
N LEU A 27 6.72 12.17 6.04
CA LEU A 27 7.82 12.01 6.99
C LEU A 27 7.64 12.82 8.29
N ARG A 28 6.51 13.52 8.45
CA ARG A 28 6.18 14.38 9.60
C ARG A 28 7.14 15.55 9.83
N ILE A 29 7.90 15.95 8.81
CA ILE A 29 8.81 17.10 8.86
C ILE A 29 8.02 18.42 8.71
N VAL A 30 6.94 18.40 7.92
CA VAL A 30 6.05 19.55 7.68
C VAL A 30 4.60 19.18 7.97
N ASP A 31 3.82 20.10 8.55
CA ASP A 31 2.40 19.88 8.83
C ASP A 31 1.61 19.62 7.53
N TYR A 32 0.88 18.50 7.51
CA TYR A 32 0.04 18.08 6.38
C TYR A 32 -1.04 19.10 6.02
N ARG A 33 -1.52 19.90 6.98
CA ARG A 33 -2.51 20.95 6.76
C ARG A 33 -1.94 22.03 5.86
N MET A 34 -0.71 22.47 6.15
CA MET A 34 -0.03 23.50 5.36
C MET A 34 0.28 23.01 3.94
N VAL A 35 0.81 21.79 3.82
CA VAL A 35 1.15 21.21 2.52
C VAL A 35 -0.11 20.97 1.68
N THR A 36 -1.21 20.52 2.29
CA THR A 36 -2.48 20.32 1.58
C THR A 36 -3.03 21.64 1.05
N ILE A 37 -3.05 22.71 1.87
CA ILE A 37 -3.48 24.05 1.42
C ILE A 37 -2.59 24.53 0.26
N LEU A 38 -1.26 24.36 0.38
CA LEU A 38 -0.31 24.73 -0.67
C LEU A 38 -0.59 23.98 -1.97
N VAL A 39 -0.68 22.65 -1.93
CA VAL A 39 -0.92 21.82 -3.11
C VAL A 39 -2.24 22.20 -3.78
N VAL A 40 -3.32 22.33 -3.01
CA VAL A 40 -4.63 22.71 -3.54
C VAL A 40 -4.59 24.11 -4.17
N ALA A 41 -3.99 25.10 -3.50
CA ALA A 41 -3.88 26.46 -4.01
C ALA A 41 -3.10 26.51 -5.33
N VAL A 42 -1.94 25.85 -5.39
CA VAL A 42 -1.09 25.80 -6.58
C VAL A 42 -1.80 25.05 -7.72
N MET A 43 -2.48 23.94 -7.43
CA MET A 43 -3.25 23.18 -8.43
C MET A 43 -4.46 23.95 -8.96
N LEU A 44 -5.15 24.72 -8.12
CA LEU A 44 -6.27 25.57 -8.54
C LEU A 44 -5.83 26.64 -9.56
N VAL A 45 -4.62 27.17 -9.42
CA VAL A 45 -4.05 28.17 -10.33
C VAL A 45 -3.51 27.54 -11.61
N LEU A 46 -2.72 26.47 -11.51
CA LEU A 46 -2.01 25.90 -12.65
C LEU A 46 -2.85 24.96 -13.51
N ASP A 47 -3.56 24.02 -12.89
CA ASP A 47 -4.22 22.91 -13.60
C ASP A 47 -5.43 22.38 -12.81
N ARG A 48 -6.42 23.24 -12.53
CA ARG A 48 -7.64 22.90 -11.75
C ARG A 48 -8.40 21.68 -12.26
N HIS A 49 -8.31 21.38 -13.55
CA HIS A 49 -8.94 20.20 -14.14
C HIS A 49 -8.35 18.91 -13.56
N LEU A 50 -7.06 18.89 -13.20
CA LEU A 50 -6.43 17.71 -12.61
C LEU A 50 -7.05 17.36 -11.25
N LEU A 51 -7.44 18.36 -10.45
CA LEU A 51 -8.16 18.12 -9.20
C LEU A 51 -9.49 17.40 -9.41
N LEU A 52 -10.18 17.64 -10.53
CA LEU A 52 -11.42 16.94 -10.89
C LEU A 52 -11.20 15.52 -11.44
N ARG A 53 -9.96 15.18 -11.85
CA ARG A 53 -9.60 13.85 -12.35
C ARG A 53 -9.05 12.91 -11.28
N VAL A 54 -8.86 13.39 -10.04
CA VAL A 54 -8.43 12.57 -8.92
C VAL A 54 -9.48 11.48 -8.64
N ASP A 55 -9.02 10.26 -8.34
CA ASP A 55 -9.90 9.14 -7.98
C ASP A 55 -10.37 9.28 -6.51
N TYR A 56 -11.35 10.16 -6.27
CA TYR A 56 -11.92 10.38 -4.94
C TYR A 56 -12.66 9.16 -4.38
N TYR A 57 -13.12 8.23 -5.25
CA TYR A 57 -13.72 6.98 -4.80
C TYR A 57 -12.69 6.09 -4.11
N LEU A 58 -11.47 6.03 -4.64
CA LEU A 58 -10.37 5.32 -3.99
C LEU A 58 -10.03 5.95 -2.63
N LEU A 59 -9.95 7.29 -2.55
CA LEU A 59 -9.72 7.99 -1.28
C LEU A 59 -10.83 7.69 -0.26
N GLY A 60 -12.09 7.75 -0.68
CA GLY A 60 -13.24 7.37 0.15
C GLY A 60 -13.17 5.92 0.63
N THR A 61 -12.68 5.00 -0.21
CA THR A 61 -12.49 3.59 0.14
C THR A 61 -11.46 3.43 1.26
N PHE A 62 -10.34 4.20 1.22
CA PHE A 62 -9.38 4.22 2.33
C PHE A 62 -10.00 4.72 3.64
N ILE A 63 -10.82 5.77 3.60
CA ILE A 63 -11.54 6.26 4.77
C ILE A 63 -12.46 5.17 5.33
N CYS A 64 -13.25 4.52 4.47
CA CYS A 64 -14.11 3.41 4.88
C CYS A 64 -13.33 2.25 5.50
N PHE A 65 -12.16 1.90 4.94
CA PHE A 65 -11.30 0.86 5.52
C PHE A 65 -10.78 1.25 6.90
N PHE A 66 -10.35 2.49 7.10
CA PHE A 66 -9.89 2.92 8.42
C PHE A 66 -11.01 2.89 9.45
N ILE A 67 -12.21 3.35 9.09
CA ILE A 67 -13.38 3.26 9.97
C ILE A 67 -13.75 1.80 10.25
N ALA A 68 -13.76 0.94 9.23
CA ALA A 68 -14.09 -0.47 9.39
C ALA A 68 -13.08 -1.20 10.28
N ILE A 69 -11.78 -0.96 10.08
CA ILE A 69 -10.71 -1.54 10.90
C ILE A 69 -10.79 -1.05 12.32
N ASP A 70 -11.06 0.24 12.52
CA ASP A 70 -11.25 0.79 13.86
C ASP A 70 -12.46 0.15 14.56
N ASN A 71 -13.60 0.00 13.89
CA ASN A 71 -14.75 -0.70 14.47
C ASN A 71 -14.44 -2.18 14.75
N LEU A 72 -13.76 -2.83 13.83
CA LEU A 72 -13.38 -4.23 13.93
C LEU A 72 -12.38 -4.46 15.07
N SER A 73 -11.55 -3.46 15.40
CA SER A 73 -10.57 -3.57 16.47
C SER A 73 -11.21 -3.59 17.87
N HIS A 74 -12.42 -3.04 17.99
CA HIS A 74 -13.21 -3.05 19.22
C HIS A 74 -14.08 -4.32 19.36
N PHE A 75 -14.12 -5.18 18.35
CA PHE A 75 -14.87 -6.44 18.39
C PHE A 75 -14.11 -7.53 19.15
N GLN A 76 -14.52 -7.79 20.39
CA GLN A 76 -13.80 -8.62 21.36
C GLN A 76 -13.42 -10.02 20.83
N ALA A 77 -14.33 -10.71 20.13
CA ALA A 77 -14.05 -12.05 19.62
C ALA A 77 -12.93 -12.08 18.57
N LEU A 78 -12.86 -11.08 17.69
CA LEU A 78 -11.75 -10.98 16.75
C LEU A 78 -10.46 -10.58 17.45
N SER A 79 -10.52 -9.64 18.39
CA SER A 79 -9.34 -9.19 19.13
C SER A 79 -8.66 -10.35 19.87
N ALA A 80 -9.44 -11.25 20.50
CA ALA A 80 -8.91 -12.43 21.17
C ALA A 80 -8.26 -13.40 20.18
N TRP A 81 -8.93 -13.67 19.05
CA TRP A 81 -8.42 -14.59 18.02
C TRP A 81 -7.13 -14.08 17.37
N LEU A 82 -7.03 -12.77 17.12
CA LEU A 82 -5.84 -12.13 16.58
C LEU A 82 -4.70 -12.07 17.60
N GLN A 83 -4.97 -11.77 18.87
CA GLN A 83 -3.94 -11.75 19.91
C GLN A 83 -3.29 -13.13 20.10
N ASP A 84 -4.11 -14.18 20.17
CA ASP A 84 -3.60 -15.55 20.31
C ASP A 84 -2.92 -16.03 19.02
N GLY A 85 -3.49 -15.69 17.85
CA GLY A 85 -2.99 -16.12 16.55
C GLY A 85 -1.73 -15.40 16.08
N LEU A 86 -1.41 -14.21 16.61
CA LEU A 86 -0.30 -13.37 16.16
C LEU A 86 0.86 -13.30 17.18
N ALA A 87 0.89 -14.17 18.18
CA ALA A 87 1.87 -14.14 19.26
C ALA A 87 3.34 -14.29 18.81
N THR A 88 3.59 -14.93 17.66
CA THR A 88 4.95 -15.20 17.15
C THR A 88 5.21 -14.48 15.84
N ALA A 89 6.49 -14.29 15.48
CA ALA A 89 6.85 -13.67 14.20
C ALA A 89 6.35 -14.48 13.00
N SER A 90 6.43 -15.81 13.05
CA SER A 90 5.93 -16.70 12.00
C SER A 90 4.41 -16.64 11.88
N SER A 91 3.68 -16.69 13.00
CA SER A 91 2.22 -16.61 12.99
C SER A 91 1.72 -15.22 12.56
N SER A 92 2.43 -14.16 12.97
CA SER A 92 2.21 -12.79 12.48
C SER A 92 2.42 -12.65 10.98
N PHE A 93 3.50 -13.24 10.44
CA PHE A 93 3.77 -13.26 9.00
C PHE A 93 2.66 -13.98 8.23
N PHE A 94 2.33 -15.22 8.59
CA PHE A 94 1.28 -15.99 7.90
C PHE A 94 -0.11 -15.35 8.03
N GLY A 95 -0.47 -14.87 9.22
CA GLY A 95 -1.72 -14.14 9.44
C GLY A 95 -1.81 -12.90 8.56
N SER A 96 -0.71 -12.15 8.44
CA SER A 96 -0.62 -10.97 7.58
C SER A 96 -0.71 -11.30 6.09
N VAL A 97 -0.05 -12.37 5.63
CA VAL A 97 -0.17 -12.87 4.25
C VAL A 97 -1.62 -13.23 3.95
N LEU A 98 -2.27 -14.01 4.80
CA LEU A 98 -3.63 -14.48 4.57
C LEU A 98 -4.65 -13.34 4.59
N LEU A 99 -4.62 -12.49 5.62
CA LEU A 99 -5.57 -11.39 5.77
C LEU A 99 -5.42 -10.34 4.67
N SER A 100 -4.18 -10.05 4.24
CA SER A 100 -3.95 -9.05 3.18
C SER A 100 -4.51 -9.48 1.83
N GLN A 101 -4.71 -10.79 1.57
CA GLN A 101 -5.39 -11.25 0.35
C GLN A 101 -6.84 -10.77 0.24
N PHE A 102 -7.51 -10.55 1.38
CA PHE A 102 -8.94 -10.22 1.42
C PHE A 102 -9.21 -8.75 1.75
N ILE A 103 -8.38 -8.13 2.59
CA ILE A 103 -8.59 -6.76 3.10
C ILE A 103 -7.70 -5.73 2.40
N SER A 104 -6.74 -6.18 1.59
CA SER A 104 -5.63 -5.39 1.03
C SER A 104 -4.48 -5.15 2.02
N ASN A 105 -3.28 -4.95 1.48
CA ASN A 105 -2.03 -4.80 2.23
C ASN A 105 -2.05 -3.65 3.27
N VAL A 106 -2.44 -2.43 2.89
CA VAL A 106 -2.44 -1.27 3.80
C VAL A 106 -3.46 -1.39 4.95
N PRO A 107 -4.75 -1.69 4.68
CA PRO A 107 -5.72 -1.91 5.74
C PRO A 107 -5.34 -3.09 6.66
N CYS A 108 -4.87 -4.21 6.10
CA CYS A 108 -4.42 -5.36 6.87
C CYS A 108 -3.29 -5.00 7.84
N ALA A 109 -2.30 -4.23 7.39
CA ALA A 109 -1.19 -3.77 8.23
C ALA A 109 -1.71 -2.98 9.43
N ILE A 110 -2.64 -2.06 9.22
CA ILE A 110 -3.22 -1.21 10.27
C ILE A 110 -4.08 -2.02 11.25
N LEU A 111 -4.77 -3.06 10.78
CA LEU A 111 -5.53 -3.95 11.66
C LEU A 111 -4.59 -4.74 12.58
N ILE A 112 -3.63 -5.45 11.99
CA ILE A 112 -2.70 -6.35 12.69
C ILE A 112 -1.76 -5.59 13.63
N ALA A 113 -1.39 -4.36 13.25
CA ALA A 113 -0.63 -3.41 14.06
C ALA A 113 -1.17 -3.21 15.49
N ASN A 114 -2.48 -3.35 15.69
CA ASN A 114 -3.08 -3.21 17.03
C ASN A 114 -2.89 -4.46 17.92
N TYR A 115 -2.45 -5.58 17.36
CA TYR A 115 -2.46 -6.89 18.02
C TYR A 115 -1.13 -7.63 18.03
N SER A 116 -0.17 -7.23 17.19
CA SER A 116 1.15 -7.85 17.13
C SER A 116 2.26 -6.82 17.35
N GLN A 117 3.24 -7.19 18.18
CA GLN A 117 4.49 -6.45 18.33
C GLN A 117 5.55 -6.86 17.30
N GLN A 118 5.25 -7.83 16.44
CA GLN A 118 6.17 -8.38 15.43
C GLN A 118 6.11 -7.56 14.13
N TRP A 119 6.23 -6.23 14.25
CA TRP A 119 6.07 -5.28 13.14
C TRP A 119 6.85 -5.64 11.86
N PRO A 120 8.12 -6.11 11.92
CA PRO A 120 8.83 -6.49 10.70
C PRO A 120 8.18 -7.69 9.99
N ALA A 121 7.72 -8.69 10.76
CA ALA A 121 7.06 -9.87 10.21
C ALA A 121 5.67 -9.52 9.64
N VAL A 122 4.96 -8.59 10.28
CA VAL A 122 3.68 -8.06 9.79
C VAL A 122 3.88 -7.32 8.47
N LEU A 123 4.82 -6.37 8.41
CA LEU A 123 5.11 -5.59 7.20
C LEU A 123 5.57 -6.48 6.04
N LEU A 124 6.44 -7.44 6.33
CA LEU A 124 6.88 -8.43 5.35
C LEU A 124 5.68 -9.28 4.87
N GLY A 125 4.84 -9.74 5.78
CA GLY A 125 3.68 -10.58 5.46
C GLY A 125 2.62 -9.87 4.64
N VAL A 126 2.25 -8.63 4.97
CA VAL A 126 1.27 -7.87 4.17
C VAL A 126 1.80 -7.47 2.80
N ASN A 127 3.11 -7.27 2.65
CA ASN A 127 3.73 -7.01 1.36
C ASN A 127 3.73 -8.26 0.48
N VAL A 128 4.14 -9.41 1.04
CA VAL A 128 4.09 -10.71 0.34
C VAL A 128 2.65 -11.07 -0.03
N GLY A 129 1.71 -10.96 0.91
CA GLY A 129 0.31 -11.25 0.64
C GLY A 129 -0.33 -10.27 -0.35
N GLY A 130 0.05 -8.99 -0.31
CA GLY A 130 -0.37 -7.96 -1.27
C GLY A 130 -0.07 -8.28 -2.74
N MET A 131 0.86 -9.20 -3.01
CA MET A 131 1.21 -9.62 -4.36
C MET A 131 0.32 -10.75 -4.91
N GLY A 132 -0.47 -11.43 -4.08
CA GLY A 132 -1.10 -12.69 -4.47
C GLY A 132 -2.39 -12.58 -5.27
N THR A 133 -3.20 -11.55 -5.06
CA THR A 133 -4.43 -11.32 -5.82
C THR A 133 -4.59 -9.85 -6.20
N LEU A 134 -5.48 -9.59 -7.16
CA LEU A 134 -5.83 -8.23 -7.55
C LEU A 134 -6.41 -7.43 -6.37
N ILE A 135 -7.20 -8.07 -5.50
CA ILE A 135 -7.83 -7.44 -4.33
C ILE A 135 -6.81 -7.17 -3.22
N ALA A 136 -5.74 -7.97 -3.16
CA ALA A 136 -4.73 -7.88 -2.11
C ALA A 136 -3.93 -6.57 -2.12
N SER A 137 -3.88 -5.85 -3.24
CA SER A 137 -3.13 -4.61 -3.34
C SER A 137 -3.88 -3.60 -4.21
N MET A 138 -4.18 -2.44 -3.63
CA MET A 138 -4.76 -1.33 -4.37
C MET A 138 -3.83 -0.83 -5.48
N ALA A 139 -2.50 -0.93 -5.30
CA ALA A 139 -1.55 -0.61 -6.36
C ALA A 139 -1.69 -1.56 -7.56
N SER A 140 -1.92 -2.85 -7.29
CA SER A 140 -2.21 -3.86 -8.31
C SER A 140 -3.49 -3.56 -9.07
N VAL A 141 -4.56 -3.12 -8.38
CA VAL A 141 -5.83 -2.69 -9.02
C VAL A 141 -5.59 -1.50 -9.95
N ILE A 142 -4.87 -0.47 -9.50
CA ILE A 142 -4.59 0.72 -10.30
C ILE A 142 -3.77 0.36 -11.54
N ALA A 143 -2.70 -0.43 -11.36
CA ALA A 143 -1.84 -0.88 -12.45
C ALA A 143 -2.62 -1.70 -13.49
N TYR A 144 -3.45 -2.65 -13.03
CA TYR A 144 -4.30 -3.45 -13.91
C TYR A 144 -5.29 -2.59 -14.70
N ARG A 145 -6.01 -1.67 -14.03
CA ARG A 145 -6.95 -0.76 -14.70
C ARG A 145 -6.27 0.13 -15.73
N TYR A 146 -5.08 0.63 -15.40
CA TYR A 146 -4.28 1.45 -16.31
C TYR A 146 -3.86 0.64 -17.54
N TYR A 147 -3.29 -0.55 -17.34
CA TYR A 147 -2.79 -1.40 -18.42
C TYR A 147 -3.89 -1.85 -19.38
N VAL A 148 -5.02 -2.34 -18.86
CA VAL A 148 -6.15 -2.78 -19.70
C VAL A 148 -6.72 -1.63 -20.52
N ARG A 149 -6.77 -0.42 -19.94
CA ARG A 149 -7.26 0.78 -20.62
C ARG A 149 -6.34 1.24 -21.74
N GLU A 150 -5.04 1.28 -21.49
CA GLU A 150 -4.04 1.75 -22.47
C GLU A 150 -3.90 0.78 -23.64
N TYR A 151 -3.80 -0.52 -23.35
CA TYR A 151 -3.56 -1.56 -24.36
C TYR A 151 -4.83 -2.23 -24.88
N LYS A 152 -6.03 -1.78 -24.45
CA LYS A 152 -7.35 -2.33 -24.81
C LYS A 152 -7.46 -3.86 -24.65
N ARG A 153 -6.76 -4.43 -23.67
CA ARG A 153 -6.63 -5.89 -23.48
C ARG A 153 -7.61 -6.41 -22.43
N ASN A 154 -8.89 -6.47 -22.78
CA ASN A 154 -9.98 -6.80 -21.86
C ASN A 154 -9.94 -8.24 -21.25
N GLY A 155 -9.04 -9.13 -21.73
CA GLY A 155 -8.85 -10.49 -21.22
C GLY A 155 -7.61 -10.70 -20.34
N TYR A 156 -6.88 -9.63 -19.98
CA TYR A 156 -5.60 -9.74 -19.26
C TYR A 156 -5.72 -10.21 -17.80
N LEU A 157 -6.94 -10.30 -17.24
CA LEU A 157 -7.16 -10.65 -15.84
C LEU A 157 -6.54 -12.00 -15.45
N GLY A 158 -6.69 -13.02 -16.30
CA GLY A 158 -6.14 -14.35 -16.02
C GLY A 158 -4.62 -14.38 -15.97
N GLU A 159 -3.96 -13.69 -16.90
CA GLU A 159 -2.49 -13.55 -16.91
C GLU A 159 -2.02 -12.76 -15.69
N PHE A 160 -2.71 -11.67 -15.35
CA PHE A 160 -2.40 -10.86 -14.18
C PHE A 160 -2.49 -11.69 -12.89
N ILE A 161 -3.56 -12.47 -12.73
CA ILE A 161 -3.72 -13.39 -11.58
C ILE A 161 -2.63 -14.46 -11.60
N GLY A 162 -2.28 -15.00 -12.76
CA GLY A 162 -1.18 -15.95 -12.91
C GLY A 162 0.17 -15.38 -12.42
N TYR A 163 0.52 -14.16 -12.83
CA TYR A 163 1.71 -13.47 -12.33
C TYR A 163 1.64 -13.15 -10.84
N SER A 164 0.46 -12.77 -10.33
CA SER A 164 0.23 -12.49 -8.91
C SER A 164 0.45 -13.75 -8.06
N LEU A 165 -0.15 -14.87 -8.45
CA LEU A 165 0.03 -16.16 -7.76
C LEU A 165 1.47 -16.68 -7.87
N LEU A 166 2.12 -16.50 -9.02
CA LEU A 166 3.54 -16.85 -9.17
C LEU A 166 4.41 -16.01 -8.22
N SER A 167 4.18 -14.70 -8.15
CA SER A 167 4.92 -13.83 -7.25
C SER A 167 4.69 -14.22 -5.79
N LEU A 168 3.47 -14.53 -5.38
CA LEU A 168 3.18 -15.06 -4.05
C LEU A 168 3.92 -16.39 -3.79
N ALA A 169 3.90 -17.32 -4.75
CA ALA A 169 4.57 -18.62 -4.61
C ALA A 169 6.09 -18.48 -4.46
N VAL A 170 6.69 -17.47 -5.08
CA VAL A 170 8.14 -17.18 -4.97
C VAL A 170 8.46 -16.42 -3.67
N PHE A 171 7.70 -15.38 -3.33
CA PHE A 171 8.02 -14.51 -2.20
C PHE A 171 7.56 -15.06 -0.85
N LEU A 172 6.59 -15.97 -0.80
CA LEU A 172 6.16 -16.64 0.42
C LEU A 172 7.29 -17.44 1.10
N PRO A 173 8.00 -18.37 0.43
CA PRO A 173 9.10 -19.11 1.05
C PRO A 173 10.29 -18.19 1.39
N ILE A 174 10.55 -17.16 0.58
CA ILE A 174 11.61 -16.18 0.85
C ILE A 174 11.27 -15.40 2.14
N GLY A 175 10.04 -14.89 2.25
CA GLY A 175 9.58 -14.19 3.44
C GLY A 175 9.60 -15.09 4.67
N LEU A 176 9.21 -16.35 4.52
CA LEU A 176 9.27 -17.33 5.60
C LEU A 176 10.71 -17.57 6.08
N LEU A 177 11.66 -17.75 5.14
CA LEU A 177 13.07 -17.91 5.45
C LEU A 177 13.61 -16.69 6.22
N LEU A 178 13.29 -15.48 5.77
CA LEU A 178 13.70 -14.24 6.44
C LEU A 178 13.16 -14.14 7.88
N VAL A 179 11.92 -14.57 8.10
CA VAL A 179 11.32 -14.58 9.45
C VAL A 179 12.00 -15.61 10.37
N PHE A 180 12.45 -16.75 9.84
CA PHE A 180 13.13 -17.79 10.63
C PHE A 180 14.61 -17.53 10.88
N TYR A 181 15.32 -16.94 9.90
CA TYR A 181 16.78 -16.85 9.96
C TYR A 181 17.24 -15.74 10.90
N GLU A 182 16.61 -14.57 10.88
CA GLU A 182 17.11 -13.40 11.61
C GLU A 182 16.00 -12.35 11.85
N PRO A 183 15.33 -12.35 13.03
CA PRO A 183 14.48 -11.21 13.41
C PRO A 183 15.28 -9.89 13.49
N THR A 184 16.60 -9.97 13.70
CA THR A 184 17.56 -8.85 13.73
C THR A 184 17.98 -8.34 12.35
N VAL A 185 18.18 -9.19 11.34
CA VAL A 185 18.42 -8.75 9.94
C VAL A 185 17.20 -8.07 9.32
N LEU A 186 15.97 -8.46 9.69
CA LEU A 186 14.75 -7.74 9.27
C LEU A 186 14.70 -6.31 9.83
N LEU A 187 15.18 -6.10 11.07
CA LEU A 187 15.36 -4.76 11.64
C LEU A 187 16.47 -3.99 10.92
N ASN A 188 17.56 -4.66 10.54
CA ASN A 188 18.70 -4.01 9.90
C ASN A 188 18.48 -3.69 8.40
N LEU A 189 17.76 -4.55 7.65
CA LEU A 189 17.48 -4.32 6.23
C LEU A 189 16.37 -3.29 5.98
N LEU A 190 15.47 -3.08 6.96
CA LEU A 190 14.35 -2.15 6.82
C LEU A 190 14.52 -0.87 7.66
N PHE A 191 15.34 -0.89 8.72
CA PHE A 191 15.40 0.19 9.71
C PHE A 191 16.77 0.44 10.37
N THR A 192 17.90 -0.08 9.85
CA THR A 192 19.21 0.50 10.20
C THR A 192 19.74 1.39 9.08
N ASP A 193 19.89 2.65 9.50
CA ASP A 193 20.33 3.90 8.84
C ASP A 193 19.41 4.51 7.77
#